data_AF-A0A496V1W0-F1
#
_entry.id   AF-A0A496V1W0-F1
#
_cell.length_a   1.000
_cell.length_b   1.000
_cell.length_c   1.000
_cell.angle_alpha   90.00
_cell.angle_beta   90.00
_cell.angle_gamma   90.00
#
_symmetry.space_group_name_H-M   'P 1'
#
loop_
_entity.id
_entity.type
_entity.pdbx_description
1 polymer ?
#
loop_
_entity_poly.entity_id
_entity_poly.type
_entity_poly.pdbx_seq_one_letter_code
_entity_poly.pdbx_strand_id
1 'polypeptide(L)'
;MSTKIMIISLSLLCLGLPVQSFSGERHDKSGYSSETGKAMVPGVNVGDETVVQVEMPQKGNFDRRVYRLPNTILKKITDKMKGGDWGCGENGDKIEIFSNHFFNLDNNKLLLLLGISEYLCGSNTFIPVTVDYHGKWEYGRFIEGEPTLLVKGSDNALWLNSQWQIEGTYPSLYRSTDGIEWQEVTLPENRNVDCCFEWLTQICFAGQRIRLKFYGDYTNKTEYWVAYVHDILKPIVKWHQLNHVDKHFEKECFFVPVTKGNWIRTESENTAEIRFQLKHNRHVLTVIIPKWIFVD
;
A
#
# COMPACT_ATOMS: atom_id res chain seq x y z
N MET A 1 33.77 -46.87 8.26
CA MET A 1 33.60 -46.09 9.50
C MET A 1 32.67 -44.93 9.16
N SER A 2 31.37 -45.18 9.18
CA SER A 2 30.43 -44.97 10.31
C SER A 2 30.22 -43.50 10.66
N THR A 3 29.04 -43.07 10.24
CA THR A 3 28.27 -41.83 10.37
C THR A 3 28.26 -41.21 11.77
N LYS A 4 28.19 -39.86 11.85
CA LYS A 4 27.29 -39.15 12.78
C LYS A 4 26.84 -37.82 12.19
N ILE A 5 25.60 -37.81 11.70
CA ILE A 5 24.79 -36.61 11.43
C ILE A 5 24.04 -36.32 12.74
N MET A 6 24.19 -35.12 13.28
CA MET A 6 23.48 -34.69 14.49
C MET A 6 22.22 -33.93 14.07
N ILE A 7 21.07 -34.58 14.24
CA ILE A 7 19.74 -33.98 14.09
C ILE A 7 19.40 -33.33 15.43
N ILE A 8 19.24 -32.01 15.46
CA ILE A 8 18.67 -31.31 16.61
C ILE A 8 17.16 -31.15 16.34
N SER A 9 16.38 -31.91 17.10
CA SER A 9 14.93 -31.79 17.21
C SER A 9 14.60 -30.60 18.11
N LEU A 10 13.82 -29.63 17.63
CA LEU A 10 13.27 -28.56 18.45
C LEU A 10 11.83 -28.90 18.82
N SER A 11 11.64 -29.33 20.06
CA SER A 11 10.35 -29.67 20.65
C SER A 11 9.54 -28.40 20.93
N LEU A 12 8.31 -28.34 20.39
CA LEU A 12 7.25 -27.44 20.85
C LEU A 12 6.95 -27.68 22.34
N LEU A 13 6.90 -26.60 23.11
CA LEU A 13 6.27 -26.57 24.42
C LEU A 13 5.21 -25.47 24.44
N CYS A 14 3.96 -25.91 24.23
CA CYS A 14 2.76 -25.17 24.56
C CYS A 14 2.67 -24.98 26.08
N LEU A 15 2.52 -23.73 26.53
CA LEU A 15 1.82 -23.41 27.76
C LEU A 15 0.76 -22.37 27.42
N GLY A 16 -0.49 -22.73 27.68
CA GLY A 16 -1.66 -21.98 27.25
C GLY A 16 -2.31 -21.11 28.33
N LEU A 17 -3.21 -20.28 27.78
CA LEU A 17 -4.44 -19.68 28.34
C LEU A 17 -4.31 -18.42 29.23
N PRO A 18 -5.35 -17.56 29.32
CA PRO A 18 -6.67 -17.61 28.68
C PRO A 18 -7.13 -16.36 27.91
N VAL A 19 -8.21 -16.60 27.17
CA VAL A 19 -9.17 -15.73 26.48
C VAL A 19 -9.81 -14.69 27.39
N GLN A 20 -10.03 -13.47 26.88
CA GLN A 20 -11.21 -12.66 27.22
C GLN A 20 -11.85 -12.12 25.94
N SER A 21 -12.95 -12.77 25.55
CA SER A 21 -13.95 -12.24 24.64
C SER A 21 -14.86 -11.28 25.41
N PHE A 22 -15.15 -10.13 24.83
CA PHE A 22 -16.29 -9.31 25.24
C PHE A 22 -17.42 -9.53 24.26
N SER A 23 -18.39 -10.35 24.68
CA SER A 23 -19.73 -10.38 24.14
C SER A 23 -20.54 -9.24 24.76
N GLY A 24 -21.23 -8.47 23.91
CA GLY A 24 -22.32 -7.59 24.30
C GLY A 24 -23.52 -7.96 23.43
N GLU A 25 -24.51 -8.62 24.04
CA GLU A 25 -25.72 -9.11 23.38
C GLU A 25 -26.92 -8.23 23.74
N ARG A 26 -27.90 -8.17 22.82
CA ARG A 26 -29.32 -7.74 22.93
C ARG A 26 -29.60 -6.25 22.82
N HIS A 27 -30.58 -5.80 22.01
CA HIS A 27 -31.93 -6.34 21.84
C HIS A 27 -32.54 -6.15 20.44
N ASP A 28 -33.33 -7.14 20.02
CA ASP A 28 -34.34 -7.09 18.96
C ASP A 28 -35.28 -5.87 19.04
N LYS A 29 -35.65 -5.33 17.87
CA LYS A 29 -37.05 -5.02 17.53
C LYS A 29 -37.27 -5.05 16.02
N SER A 30 -38.28 -5.82 15.67
CA SER A 30 -38.79 -6.16 14.35
C SER A 30 -39.54 -5.01 13.66
N GLY A 31 -39.55 -5.06 12.32
CA GLY A 31 -40.68 -4.72 11.45
C GLY A 31 -40.97 -3.23 11.19
N TYR A 32 -40.87 -2.79 9.93
CA TYR A 32 -42.05 -2.52 9.08
C TYR A 32 -41.61 -2.07 7.67
N SER A 33 -42.23 -2.68 6.68
CA SER A 33 -42.35 -2.23 5.28
C SER A 33 -43.57 -1.31 5.15
N SER A 34 -43.47 -0.22 4.38
CA SER A 34 -44.50 0.45 3.56
C SER A 34 -44.04 1.90 3.31
N GLU A 35 -43.86 2.33 2.07
CA GLU A 35 -44.89 2.89 1.19
C GLU A 35 -45.62 4.10 1.78
N THR A 36 -45.43 5.23 1.09
CA THR A 36 -46.34 6.39 0.97
C THR A 36 -46.95 6.95 2.27
N GLY A 37 -46.43 8.10 2.71
CA GLY A 37 -47.09 8.92 3.73
C GLY A 37 -47.11 10.39 3.33
N LYS A 38 -48.22 10.84 2.73
CA LYS A 38 -48.64 12.24 2.79
C LYS A 38 -48.82 12.60 4.27
N ALA A 39 -48.07 13.58 4.78
CA ALA A 39 -48.39 14.19 6.06
C ALA A 39 -49.48 15.25 5.85
N MET A 40 -50.70 14.95 6.29
CA MET A 40 -51.72 15.97 6.55
C MET A 40 -51.50 16.49 7.99
N VAL A 41 -51.31 17.80 8.13
CA VAL A 41 -51.37 18.51 9.41
C VAL A 41 -52.66 19.35 9.41
N PRO A 42 -53.51 19.30 10.46
CA PRO A 42 -54.71 20.11 10.50
C PRO A 42 -54.40 21.55 10.97
N GLY A 43 -54.82 22.50 10.13
CA GLY A 43 -55.44 23.78 10.49
C GLY A 43 -54.74 24.73 11.46
N VAL A 44 -54.09 25.76 10.90
CA VAL A 44 -54.23 27.15 11.38
C VAL A 44 -54.27 28.06 10.14
N ASN A 45 -55.42 28.68 9.87
CA ASN A 45 -55.53 29.82 8.96
C ASN A 45 -55.03 31.07 9.69
N VAL A 46 -54.18 31.88 9.04
CA VAL A 46 -54.30 33.34 8.84
C VAL A 46 -53.03 33.83 8.08
N GLY A 47 -53.23 34.42 6.89
CA GLY A 47 -52.47 35.56 6.38
C GLY A 47 -51.12 35.32 5.69
N ASP A 48 -51.03 35.80 4.45
CA ASP A 48 -49.85 36.00 3.59
C ASP A 48 -49.12 34.77 3.03
N GLU A 49 -49.50 34.44 1.79
CA GLU A 49 -48.78 33.55 0.88
C GLU A 49 -47.42 34.15 0.46
N THR A 50 -46.40 34.00 1.30
CA THR A 50 -45.02 33.87 0.81
C THR A 50 -44.74 32.40 0.54
N VAL A 51 -44.88 31.98 -0.72
CA VAL A 51 -44.39 30.69 -1.20
C VAL A 51 -42.87 30.73 -1.16
N VAL A 52 -42.27 30.29 -0.05
CA VAL A 52 -40.84 29.99 -0.02
C VAL A 52 -40.66 28.68 -0.79
N GLN A 53 -40.27 28.78 -2.06
CA GLN A 53 -39.72 27.65 -2.79
C GLN A 53 -38.41 27.27 -2.11
N VAL A 54 -38.48 26.28 -1.22
CA VAL A 54 -37.30 25.52 -0.82
C VAL A 54 -36.92 24.69 -2.04
N GLU A 55 -36.01 25.20 -2.86
CA GLU A 55 -35.31 24.36 -3.83
C GLU A 55 -34.61 23.25 -3.05
N MET A 56 -35.21 22.07 -3.03
CA MET A 56 -34.50 20.88 -2.63
C MET A 56 -33.29 20.76 -3.56
N PRO A 57 -32.05 20.62 -3.05
CA PRO A 57 -30.90 20.47 -3.90
C PRO A 57 -31.15 19.26 -4.81
N GLN A 58 -31.31 19.52 -6.11
CA GLN A 58 -31.46 18.47 -7.09
C GLN A 58 -30.30 17.50 -6.88
N LYS A 59 -30.63 16.22 -6.70
CA LYS A 59 -29.68 15.12 -6.56
C LYS A 59 -28.81 15.13 -7.83
N GLY A 60 -27.69 15.86 -7.76
CA GLY A 60 -26.86 16.15 -8.91
C GLY A 60 -26.54 14.84 -9.62
N ASN A 61 -26.80 14.79 -10.92
CA ASN A 61 -26.53 13.61 -11.73
C ASN A 61 -25.00 13.47 -11.82
N PHE A 62 -24.40 12.76 -10.87
CA PHE A 62 -22.97 12.48 -10.89
C PHE A 62 -22.70 11.51 -12.02
N ASP A 63 -21.85 11.90 -12.98
CA ASP A 63 -21.35 10.99 -13.99
C ASP A 63 -20.39 10.00 -13.31
N ARG A 64 -20.76 8.71 -13.33
CA ARG A 64 -20.07 7.64 -12.63
C ARG A 64 -19.24 6.84 -13.62
N ARG A 65 -17.92 6.84 -13.41
CA ARG A 65 -16.97 6.04 -14.20
C ARG A 65 -16.49 4.88 -13.35
N VAL A 66 -16.57 3.67 -13.90
CA VAL A 66 -16.14 2.45 -13.21
C VAL A 66 -15.11 1.74 -14.09
N TYR A 67 -13.90 1.56 -13.55
CA TYR A 67 -12.84 0.80 -14.21
C TYR A 67 -12.46 -0.40 -13.34
N ARG A 68 -12.37 -1.57 -13.96
CA ARG A 68 -11.93 -2.81 -13.31
C ARG A 68 -10.50 -3.11 -13.73
N LEU A 69 -9.74 -3.75 -12.84
CA LEU A 69 -8.41 -4.23 -13.17
C LEU A 69 -8.46 -5.06 -14.47
N PRO A 70 -7.68 -4.73 -15.51
CA PRO A 70 -7.70 -5.46 -16.76
C PRO A 70 -7.27 -6.92 -16.59
N ASN A 71 -7.93 -7.81 -17.34
CA ASN A 71 -7.61 -9.25 -17.35
C ASN A 71 -6.15 -9.52 -17.74
N THR A 72 -5.50 -8.64 -18.50
CA THR A 72 -4.07 -8.76 -18.86
C THR A 72 -3.17 -8.62 -17.64
N ILE A 73 -3.46 -7.66 -16.75
CA ILE A 73 -2.71 -7.47 -15.50
C ILE A 73 -3.04 -8.61 -14.54
N LEU A 74 -4.33 -8.97 -14.43
CA LEU A 74 -4.78 -10.06 -13.58
C LEU A 74 -4.10 -11.39 -13.95
N LYS A 75 -4.08 -11.72 -15.25
CA LYS A 75 -3.38 -12.92 -15.75
C LYS A 75 -1.90 -12.90 -15.39
N LYS A 76 -1.21 -11.76 -15.53
CA LYS A 76 0.21 -11.65 -15.18
C LYS A 76 0.45 -11.90 -13.68
N ILE A 77 -0.42 -11.37 -12.81
CA ILE A 77 -0.38 -11.63 -11.37
C ILE A 77 -0.61 -13.12 -11.09
N THR A 78 -1.66 -13.70 -11.67
CA THR A 78 -1.98 -15.13 -11.53
C THR A 78 -0.85 -16.04 -11.99
N ASP A 79 -0.27 -15.77 -13.17
CA ASP A 79 0.84 -16.55 -13.71
C ASP A 79 2.07 -16.49 -12.77
N LYS A 80 2.36 -15.33 -12.17
CA LYS A 80 3.46 -15.16 -11.21
C LYS A 80 3.21 -15.92 -9.89
N MET A 81 1.98 -15.87 -9.37
CA MET A 81 1.62 -16.60 -8.14
C MET A 81 1.64 -18.13 -8.32
N LYS A 82 1.33 -18.63 -9.53
CA LYS A 82 1.38 -20.07 -9.87
C LYS A 82 2.78 -20.57 -10.22
N GLY A 83 3.65 -19.71 -10.76
CA GLY A 83 4.88 -20.10 -11.46
C GLY A 83 6.14 -20.35 -10.60
N GLY A 84 6.02 -20.60 -9.30
CA GLY A 84 7.15 -20.83 -8.39
C GLY A 84 7.16 -22.22 -7.75
N ASP A 85 8.33 -22.72 -7.37
CA ASP A 85 8.50 -24.00 -6.63
C ASP A 85 7.77 -24.02 -5.27
N TRP A 86 7.34 -22.86 -4.79
CA TRP A 86 6.62 -22.64 -3.54
C TRP A 86 5.29 -21.91 -3.74
N GLY A 87 4.64 -22.16 -4.88
CA GLY A 87 3.34 -21.58 -5.24
C GLY A 87 2.32 -21.66 -4.11
N CYS A 88 1.47 -20.64 -4.04
CA CYS A 88 0.53 -20.48 -2.93
C CYS A 88 -0.81 -21.14 -3.26
N GLY A 89 -1.32 -21.96 -2.34
CA GLY A 89 -2.65 -22.58 -2.44
C GLY A 89 -2.75 -23.78 -3.38
N GLU A 90 -3.77 -24.59 -3.16
CA GLU A 90 -4.18 -25.71 -4.00
C GLU A 90 -5.31 -25.28 -4.97
N ASN A 91 -5.62 -26.10 -5.97
CA ASN A 91 -6.73 -25.80 -6.90
C ASN A 91 -8.03 -25.56 -6.13
N GLY A 92 -8.67 -24.42 -6.40
CA GLY A 92 -9.86 -23.94 -5.69
C GLY A 92 -9.57 -22.94 -4.57
N ASP A 93 -8.31 -22.77 -4.15
CA ASP A 93 -7.95 -21.82 -3.11
C ASP A 93 -8.05 -20.37 -3.59
N LYS A 94 -8.32 -19.50 -2.61
CA LYS A 94 -8.34 -18.04 -2.78
C LYS A 94 -7.00 -17.47 -2.33
N ILE A 95 -6.23 -16.94 -3.27
CA ILE A 95 -4.98 -16.23 -2.99
C ILE A 95 -5.27 -14.73 -2.95
N GLU A 96 -4.87 -14.06 -1.87
CA GLU A 96 -5.10 -12.62 -1.69
C GLU A 96 -4.22 -11.76 -2.62
N ILE A 97 -4.79 -10.65 -3.09
CA ILE A 97 -4.06 -9.53 -3.69
C ILE A 97 -4.06 -8.36 -2.69
N PHE A 98 -2.88 -8.02 -2.17
CA PHE A 98 -2.73 -6.92 -1.23
C PHE A 98 -2.75 -5.59 -1.98
N SER A 99 -3.65 -4.68 -1.61
CA SER A 99 -3.79 -3.35 -2.24
C SER A 99 -3.84 -2.22 -1.21
N ASN A 100 -3.14 -2.41 -0.08
CA ASN A 100 -3.08 -1.43 1.01
C ASN A 100 -2.16 -0.25 0.69
N HIS A 101 -1.19 -0.44 -0.21
CA HIS A 101 -0.26 0.57 -0.68
C HIS A 101 -0.82 1.26 -1.92
N PHE A 102 -1.47 2.40 -1.71
CA PHE A 102 -2.05 3.21 -2.77
C PHE A 102 -1.75 4.69 -2.57
N PHE A 103 -1.57 5.41 -3.67
CA PHE A 103 -1.03 6.75 -3.67
C PHE A 103 -1.62 7.60 -4.79
N ASN A 104 -1.70 8.90 -4.56
CA ASN A 104 -2.10 9.86 -5.58
C ASN A 104 -0.87 10.40 -6.29
N LEU A 105 -0.79 10.20 -7.60
CA LEU A 105 0.18 10.84 -8.49
C LEU A 105 -0.38 12.15 -9.06
N ASP A 106 0.47 12.84 -9.83
CA ASP A 106 0.06 14.06 -10.53
C ASP A 106 -1.14 13.78 -11.46
N ASN A 107 -1.97 14.80 -11.71
CA ASN A 107 -3.22 14.70 -12.47
C ASN A 107 -4.25 13.70 -11.90
N ASN A 108 -4.23 13.46 -10.59
CA ASN A 108 -5.11 12.53 -9.88
C ASN A 108 -5.01 11.07 -10.35
N LYS A 109 -3.90 10.68 -10.99
CA LYS A 109 -3.64 9.28 -11.35
C LYS A 109 -3.46 8.46 -10.07
N LEU A 110 -4.11 7.29 -10.00
CA LEU A 110 -3.95 6.36 -8.88
C LEU A 110 -2.72 5.49 -9.15
N LEU A 111 -1.81 5.39 -8.17
CA LEU A 111 -0.76 4.38 -8.11
C LEU A 111 -1.17 3.33 -7.07
N LEU A 112 -1.11 2.05 -7.46
CA LEU A 112 -1.28 0.88 -6.62
C LEU A 112 0.02 0.08 -6.65
N LEU A 113 0.55 -0.26 -5.48
CA LEU A 113 1.60 -1.27 -5.35
C LEU A 113 0.90 -2.56 -4.91
N LEU A 114 0.52 -3.39 -5.89
CA LEU A 114 -0.26 -4.60 -5.64
C LEU A 114 0.66 -5.71 -5.17
N GLY A 115 0.60 -6.05 -3.88
CA GLY A 115 1.34 -7.16 -3.29
C GLY A 115 0.77 -8.50 -3.72
N ILE A 116 1.65 -9.47 -3.95
CA ILE A 116 1.31 -10.81 -4.42
C ILE A 116 1.82 -11.87 -3.43
N SER A 117 0.93 -12.78 -3.01
CA SER A 117 1.34 -13.98 -2.29
C SER A 117 1.99 -14.99 -3.24
N GLU A 118 3.31 -15.17 -3.14
CA GLU A 118 4.03 -16.16 -3.96
C GLU A 118 4.91 -17.12 -3.17
N TYR A 119 5.43 -16.73 -2.00
CA TYR A 119 6.32 -17.57 -1.19
C TYR A 119 5.68 -17.84 0.17
N LEU A 120 5.46 -19.13 0.50
CA LEU A 120 4.79 -19.57 1.73
C LEU A 120 3.46 -18.84 2.01
N CYS A 121 2.72 -18.47 0.96
CA CYS A 121 1.48 -17.68 1.04
C CYS A 121 1.64 -16.27 1.63
N GLY A 122 2.86 -15.80 1.89
CA GLY A 122 3.17 -14.42 2.27
C GLY A 122 3.40 -13.52 1.05
N SER A 123 3.13 -12.23 1.21
CA SER A 123 3.47 -11.23 0.20
C SER A 123 4.87 -10.69 0.44
N ASN A 124 5.78 -10.99 -0.47
CA ASN A 124 7.12 -10.40 -0.48
C ASN A 124 7.55 -9.94 -1.89
N THR A 125 6.57 -9.71 -2.75
CA THR A 125 6.72 -9.16 -4.09
C THR A 125 5.50 -8.32 -4.40
N PHE A 126 5.65 -7.28 -5.21
CA PHE A 126 4.54 -6.47 -5.69
C PHE A 126 4.70 -6.10 -7.16
N ILE A 127 3.61 -5.65 -7.77
CA ILE A 127 3.59 -5.03 -9.10
C ILE A 127 3.04 -3.60 -9.00
N PRO A 128 3.75 -2.59 -9.52
CA PRO A 128 3.21 -1.24 -9.62
C PRO A 128 2.20 -1.18 -10.76
N VAL A 129 1.05 -0.60 -10.48
CA VAL A 129 -0.05 -0.39 -11.43
C VAL A 129 -0.54 1.03 -11.29
N THR A 130 -0.77 1.70 -12.42
CA THR A 130 -1.44 3.00 -12.42
C THR A 130 -2.71 2.99 -13.25
N VAL A 131 -3.65 3.85 -12.87
CA VAL A 131 -4.85 4.13 -13.65
C VAL A 131 -5.15 5.62 -13.61
N ASP A 132 -5.33 6.22 -14.79
CA ASP A 132 -5.68 7.62 -14.92
C ASP A 132 -7.20 7.88 -14.86
N TYR A 133 -7.58 9.15 -14.95
CA TYR A 133 -8.98 9.58 -14.92
C TYR A 133 -9.83 9.08 -16.10
N HIS A 134 -9.18 8.65 -17.19
CA HIS A 134 -9.82 8.10 -18.39
C HIS A 134 -9.84 6.57 -18.40
N GLY A 135 -9.30 5.92 -17.37
CA GLY A 135 -9.25 4.46 -17.28
C GLY A 135 -8.12 3.85 -18.09
N LYS A 136 -7.10 4.63 -18.45
CA LYS A 136 -5.88 4.10 -19.05
C LYS A 136 -5.05 3.43 -17.95
N TRP A 137 -4.81 2.13 -18.11
CA TRP A 137 -4.02 1.32 -17.20
C TRP A 137 -2.59 1.15 -17.70
N GLU A 138 -1.63 1.29 -16.80
CA GLU A 138 -0.21 1.02 -17.03
C GLU A 138 0.32 0.16 -15.87
N TYR A 139 1.29 -0.71 -16.12
CA TYR A 139 1.87 -1.59 -15.10
C TYR A 139 3.35 -1.86 -15.37
N GLY A 140 4.12 -2.06 -14.31
CA GLY A 140 5.57 -2.28 -14.40
C GLY A 140 5.98 -3.75 -14.31
N ARG A 141 7.26 -3.95 -14.00
CA ARG A 141 7.82 -5.24 -13.61
C ARG A 141 7.47 -5.59 -12.16
N PHE A 142 7.57 -6.88 -11.81
CA PHE A 142 7.53 -7.29 -10.42
C PHE A 142 8.77 -6.79 -9.67
N ILE A 143 8.59 -6.41 -8.41
CA ILE A 143 9.64 -5.91 -7.53
C ILE A 143 9.55 -6.70 -6.22
N GLU A 144 10.71 -7.15 -5.74
CA GLU A 144 10.82 -7.92 -4.50
C GLU A 144 10.78 -7.01 -3.27
N GLY A 145 10.34 -7.58 -2.15
CA GLY A 145 10.14 -6.91 -0.88
C GLY A 145 8.75 -6.31 -0.71
N GLU A 146 8.32 -6.12 0.53
CA GLU A 146 7.13 -5.36 0.89
C GLU A 146 7.39 -3.86 0.83
N PRO A 147 6.55 -3.04 0.15
CA PRO A 147 6.65 -1.58 0.18
C PRO A 147 6.51 -1.00 1.59
N THR A 148 7.55 -0.34 2.12
CA THR A 148 7.51 0.22 3.49
C THR A 148 7.47 1.75 3.52
N LEU A 149 8.16 2.42 2.61
CA LEU A 149 8.23 3.88 2.54
C LEU A 149 8.13 4.36 1.11
N LEU A 150 7.26 5.33 0.83
CA LEU A 150 7.20 6.02 -0.45
C LEU A 150 7.26 7.54 -0.24
N VAL A 151 8.30 8.17 -0.77
CA VAL A 151 8.56 9.61 -0.61
C VAL A 151 8.78 10.29 -1.95
N LYS A 152 8.50 11.60 -2.01
CA LYS A 152 8.79 12.43 -3.17
C LYS A 152 10.12 13.15 -2.94
N GLY A 153 11.04 13.01 -3.90
CA GLY A 153 12.33 13.69 -3.92
C GLY A 153 12.21 15.16 -4.30
N SER A 154 13.30 15.91 -4.11
CA SER A 154 13.39 17.32 -4.51
C SER A 154 13.33 17.53 -6.03
N ASP A 155 13.59 16.48 -6.80
CA ASP A 155 13.46 16.40 -8.25
C ASP A 155 12.07 15.93 -8.72
N ASN A 156 11.08 15.87 -7.81
CA ASN A 156 9.76 15.28 -8.00
C ASN A 156 9.74 13.78 -8.31
N ALA A 157 10.88 13.08 -8.30
CA ALA A 157 10.91 11.64 -8.45
C ALA A 157 10.31 10.95 -7.22
N LEU A 158 9.74 9.77 -7.44
CA LEU A 158 9.27 8.88 -6.40
C LEU A 158 10.43 8.01 -5.92
N TRP A 159 10.49 7.81 -4.61
CA TRP A 159 11.51 7.00 -3.96
C TRP A 159 10.84 6.00 -3.05
N LEU A 160 11.08 4.73 -3.32
CA LEU A 160 10.42 3.60 -2.68
C LEU A 160 11.45 2.78 -1.92
N ASN A 161 11.21 2.56 -0.64
CA ASN A 161 11.84 1.47 0.10
C ASN A 161 10.93 0.23 -0.01
N SER A 162 11.51 -0.91 -0.37
CA SER A 162 10.89 -2.21 -0.14
C SER A 162 11.75 -3.04 0.81
N GLN A 163 11.11 -3.95 1.55
CA GLN A 163 11.76 -4.75 2.57
C GLN A 163 11.50 -6.22 2.29
N TRP A 164 12.54 -7.00 1.98
CA TRP A 164 12.43 -8.46 1.91
C TRP A 164 12.40 -9.03 3.33
N GLN A 165 11.41 -9.86 3.66
CA GLN A 165 11.11 -10.26 5.06
C GLN A 165 10.98 -11.77 5.32
N ILE A 166 11.44 -12.65 4.43
CA ILE A 166 11.19 -14.10 4.57
C ILE A 166 12.15 -14.77 5.58
N GLU A 167 13.45 -14.66 5.39
CA GLU A 167 14.50 -15.31 6.20
C GLU A 167 15.38 -14.29 6.96
N GLY A 168 14.96 -13.03 6.94
CA GLY A 168 15.68 -11.88 7.45
C GLY A 168 15.03 -10.60 6.95
N THR A 169 15.54 -9.45 7.35
CA THR A 169 15.07 -8.16 6.85
C THR A 169 16.15 -7.48 6.03
N TYR A 170 15.93 -7.36 4.72
CA TYR A 170 16.86 -6.71 3.79
C TYR A 170 16.15 -5.57 3.04
N PRO A 171 16.64 -4.32 3.17
CA PRO A 171 16.02 -3.18 2.50
C PRO A 171 16.55 -3.06 1.06
N SER A 172 15.68 -2.59 0.17
CA SER A 172 16.01 -2.20 -1.20
C SER A 172 15.44 -0.81 -1.48
N LEU A 173 16.20 0.01 -2.22
CA LEU A 173 15.80 1.36 -2.57
C LEU A 173 15.56 1.48 -4.07
N TYR A 174 14.45 2.08 -4.45
CA TYR A 174 14.08 2.30 -5.84
C TYR A 174 13.73 3.76 -6.09
N ARG A 175 13.98 4.20 -7.32
CA ARG A 175 13.59 5.51 -7.82
C ARG A 175 12.75 5.36 -9.09
N SER A 176 11.70 6.18 -9.22
CA SER A 176 10.84 6.23 -10.40
C SER A 176 10.41 7.67 -10.71
N THR A 177 10.20 7.98 -11.98
CA THR A 177 9.63 9.29 -12.41
C THR A 177 8.15 9.21 -12.76
N ASP A 178 7.59 8.01 -12.92
CA ASP A 178 6.21 7.78 -13.39
C ASP A 178 5.39 6.84 -12.50
N GLY A 179 6.03 6.19 -11.52
CA GLY A 179 5.43 5.20 -10.63
C GLY A 179 5.32 3.80 -11.24
N ILE A 180 5.75 3.59 -12.48
CA ILE A 180 5.68 2.32 -13.21
C ILE A 180 7.05 1.72 -13.41
N GLU A 181 8.00 2.50 -13.93
CA GLU A 181 9.38 2.07 -14.15
C GLU A 181 10.22 2.43 -12.93
N TRP A 182 10.71 1.40 -12.25
CA TRP A 182 11.49 1.52 -11.02
C TRP A 182 12.93 1.05 -11.24
N GLN A 183 13.85 2.00 -11.10
CA GLN A 183 15.28 1.74 -11.09
C GLN A 183 15.73 1.45 -9.65
N GLU A 184 16.36 0.30 -9.44
CA GLU A 184 17.00 -0.01 -8.17
C GLU A 184 18.25 0.85 -7.97
N VAL A 185 18.42 1.36 -6.75
CA VAL A 185 19.55 2.18 -6.32
C VAL A 185 20.40 1.35 -5.38
N THR A 186 21.68 1.16 -5.74
CA THR A 186 22.64 0.45 -4.89
C THR A 186 22.78 1.14 -3.55
N LEU A 187 22.49 0.41 -2.47
CA LEU A 187 22.61 0.87 -1.09
C LEU A 187 24.08 0.88 -0.62
N PRO A 188 24.45 1.64 0.43
CA PRO A 188 25.83 1.70 0.93
C PRO A 188 26.30 0.34 1.44
N GLU A 189 27.47 -0.14 1.03
CA GLU A 189 28.01 -1.40 1.56
C GLU A 189 28.64 -1.24 2.95
N ASN A 190 28.91 -2.35 3.65
CA ASN A 190 29.61 -2.40 4.95
C ASN A 190 28.94 -1.58 6.07
N ARG A 191 27.61 -1.49 6.03
CA ARG A 191 26.83 -0.89 7.12
C ARG A 191 27.07 -1.71 8.38
N ASN A 192 27.40 -1.08 9.50
CA ASN A 192 27.60 -1.77 10.78
C ASN A 192 26.27 -1.92 11.52
N VAL A 193 25.28 -2.41 10.78
CA VAL A 193 24.01 -2.97 11.23
C VAL A 193 24.03 -4.45 10.86
N ASP A 194 23.27 -5.27 11.57
CA ASP A 194 23.29 -6.72 11.36
C ASP A 194 23.07 -7.07 9.87
N CYS A 195 23.83 -8.03 9.33
CA CYS A 195 23.80 -8.40 7.91
C CYS A 195 22.41 -8.75 7.41
N CYS A 196 21.57 -9.22 8.32
CA CYS A 196 20.46 -10.09 8.02
C CYS A 196 19.15 -9.57 8.65
N PHE A 197 19.23 -8.47 9.41
CA PHE A 197 18.10 -7.87 10.13
C PHE A 197 18.21 -6.35 10.14
N GLU A 198 18.14 -5.77 8.95
CA GLU A 198 18.33 -4.34 8.70
C GLU A 198 17.07 -3.70 8.12
N TRP A 199 16.74 -2.49 8.60
CA TRP A 199 15.63 -1.68 8.11
C TRP A 199 16.13 -0.34 7.58
N LEU A 200 15.69 0.03 6.38
CA LEU A 200 15.74 1.42 5.92
C LEU A 200 14.52 2.16 6.48
N THR A 201 14.73 2.90 7.57
CA THR A 201 13.63 3.51 8.35
C THR A 201 13.30 4.94 7.93
N GLN A 202 14.17 5.58 7.16
CA GLN A 202 13.95 6.95 6.69
C GLN A 202 14.68 7.23 5.38
N ILE A 203 13.99 7.95 4.49
CA ILE A 203 14.55 8.57 3.29
C ILE A 203 14.26 10.07 3.39
N CYS A 204 15.27 10.92 3.28
CA CYS A 204 15.03 12.37 3.22
C CYS A 204 16.02 13.12 2.35
N PHE A 205 15.65 14.36 2.04
CA PHE A 205 16.37 15.21 1.10
C PHE A 205 16.84 16.49 1.78
N ALA A 206 18.07 16.89 1.47
CA ALA A 206 18.66 18.17 1.86
C ALA A 206 19.30 18.80 0.61
N GLY A 207 18.54 19.64 -0.08
CA GLY A 207 18.93 20.17 -1.39
C GLY A 207 19.12 19.06 -2.43
N GLN A 208 20.35 18.88 -2.91
CA GLN A 208 20.73 17.85 -3.88
C GLN A 208 21.26 16.55 -3.24
N ARG A 209 21.11 16.39 -1.93
CA ARG A 209 21.57 15.20 -1.21
C ARG A 209 20.38 14.36 -0.77
N ILE A 210 20.52 13.05 -0.93
CA ILE A 210 19.66 12.05 -0.29
C ILE A 210 20.36 11.56 0.97
N ARG A 211 19.59 11.41 2.05
CA ARG A 211 20.02 10.79 3.29
C ARG A 211 19.15 9.57 3.58
N LEU A 212 19.80 8.49 3.96
CA LEU A 212 19.18 7.24 4.38
C LEU A 212 19.47 7.01 5.86
N LYS A 213 18.49 6.50 6.60
CA LYS A 213 18.64 6.04 7.98
C LYS A 213 18.40 4.54 8.05
N PHE A 214 19.40 3.81 8.51
CA PHE A 214 19.31 2.37 8.72
C PHE A 214 19.21 2.04 10.21
N TYR A 215 18.49 0.98 10.53
CA TYR A 215 18.33 0.44 11.87
C TYR A 215 18.55 -1.08 11.85
N GLY A 216 19.38 -1.60 12.74
CA GLY A 216 19.59 -3.04 12.89
C GLY A 216 18.83 -3.58 14.10
N ASP A 217 17.89 -4.51 13.89
CA ASP A 217 16.98 -4.99 14.94
C ASP A 217 17.72 -5.63 16.12
N TYR A 218 18.67 -6.52 15.85
CA TYR A 218 19.41 -7.21 16.92
C TYR A 218 20.51 -6.36 17.55
N THR A 219 21.10 -5.44 16.79
CA THR A 219 22.21 -4.62 17.29
C THR A 219 21.73 -3.35 17.99
N ASN A 220 20.46 -2.96 17.79
CA ASN A 220 19.91 -1.66 18.16
C ASN A 220 20.75 -0.47 17.66
N LYS A 221 21.55 -0.68 16.59
CA LYS A 221 22.39 0.36 16.01
C LYS A 221 21.61 1.14 14.96
N THR A 222 21.90 2.43 14.88
CA THR A 222 21.39 3.31 13.85
C THR A 222 22.56 3.89 13.07
N GLU A 223 22.45 3.88 11.74
CA GLU A 223 23.43 4.51 10.86
C GLU A 223 22.77 5.47 9.89
N TYR A 224 23.53 6.48 9.49
CA TYR A 224 23.09 7.48 8.53
C TYR A 224 24.08 7.55 7.39
N TRP A 225 23.54 7.56 6.18
CA TRP A 225 24.34 7.57 4.96
C TRP A 225 23.82 8.66 4.03
N VAL A 226 24.73 9.36 3.35
CA VAL A 226 24.41 10.45 2.45
C VAL A 226 25.06 10.24 1.09
N ALA A 227 24.35 10.58 0.02
CA ALA A 227 24.87 10.65 -1.34
C ALA A 227 24.27 11.87 -2.05
N TYR A 228 24.90 12.31 -3.14
CA TYR A 228 24.28 13.29 -4.04
C TYR A 228 23.29 12.60 -4.98
N VAL A 229 22.12 13.22 -5.18
CA VAL A 229 21.06 12.70 -6.06
C VAL A 229 21.53 12.50 -7.50
N HIS A 230 22.50 13.26 -8.00
CA HIS A 230 23.05 13.03 -9.34
C HIS A 230 24.03 11.83 -9.41
N ASP A 231 24.57 11.39 -8.27
CA ASP A 231 25.50 10.27 -8.18
C ASP A 231 24.80 8.92 -7.97
N ILE A 232 23.59 8.90 -7.42
CA ILE A 232 22.81 7.67 -7.16
C ILE A 232 22.47 6.89 -8.44
N LEU A 233 22.39 7.57 -9.58
CA LEU A 233 21.98 6.99 -10.85
C LEU A 233 23.16 6.35 -11.58
N LYS A 234 24.36 6.50 -11.03
CA LYS A 234 25.57 5.87 -11.55
C LYS A 234 25.61 4.40 -11.10
N PRO A 235 26.27 3.51 -11.87
CA PRO A 235 26.42 2.11 -11.48
C PRO A 235 27.10 1.92 -10.12
N ILE A 236 27.95 2.86 -9.71
CA ILE A 236 28.62 2.85 -8.40
C ILE A 236 28.24 4.14 -7.69
N VAL A 237 27.42 4.02 -6.65
CA VAL A 237 26.95 5.16 -5.85
C VAL A 237 28.00 5.50 -4.79
N LYS A 238 28.37 6.78 -4.72
CA LYS A 238 29.30 7.29 -3.69
C LYS A 238 28.55 7.65 -2.42
N TRP A 239 28.40 6.67 -1.55
CA TRP A 239 27.83 6.87 -0.22
C TRP A 239 28.89 7.33 0.78
N HIS A 240 28.49 8.23 1.68
CA HIS A 240 29.30 8.69 2.81
C HIS A 240 28.55 8.44 4.11
N GLN A 241 29.19 7.74 5.04
CA GLN A 241 28.66 7.52 6.38
C GLN A 241 28.75 8.82 7.20
N LEU A 242 27.69 9.12 7.94
CA LEU A 242 27.67 10.23 8.89
C LEU A 242 27.94 9.68 10.30
N ASN A 243 29.18 9.79 10.76
CA ASN A 243 29.63 9.23 12.04
C ASN A 243 29.03 9.94 13.28
N HIS A 244 28.51 11.15 13.11
CA HIS A 244 27.74 11.87 14.12
C HIS A 244 26.61 12.66 13.44
N VAL A 245 25.37 12.40 13.85
CA VAL A 245 24.24 13.28 13.50
C VAL A 245 24.10 14.27 14.64
N ASP A 246 24.74 15.44 14.51
CA ASP A 246 24.41 16.55 15.40
C ASP A 246 22.91 16.85 15.31
N LYS A 247 22.25 17.18 16.43
CA LYS A 247 20.80 17.51 16.45
C LYS A 247 20.41 18.64 15.48
N HIS A 248 21.37 19.44 15.02
CA HIS A 248 21.15 20.42 13.95
C HIS A 248 20.95 19.77 12.56
N PHE A 249 21.56 18.61 12.29
CA PHE A 249 21.44 17.91 11.02
C PHE A 249 20.08 17.23 10.82
N GLU A 250 19.36 16.87 11.88
CA GLU A 250 18.00 16.32 11.77
C GLU A 250 17.00 17.37 11.24
N LYS A 251 17.24 18.67 11.48
CA LYS A 251 16.34 19.75 11.05
C LYS A 251 16.30 19.99 9.54
N GLU A 252 17.31 19.53 8.78
CA GLU A 252 17.39 19.71 7.32
C GLU A 252 16.83 18.52 6.52
N CYS A 253 16.20 17.56 7.20
CA CYS A 253 15.68 16.34 6.61
C CYS A 253 14.27 16.59 6.08
N PHE A 254 14.16 17.04 4.83
CA PHE A 254 12.86 17.24 4.19
C PHE A 254 12.30 15.88 3.75
N PHE A 255 11.21 15.47 4.40
CA PHE A 255 10.43 14.29 4.09
C PHE A 255 9.09 14.71 3.52
N VAL A 256 8.86 14.42 2.24
CA VAL A 256 7.56 14.65 1.59
C VAL A 256 6.93 13.28 1.34
N PRO A 257 6.02 12.81 2.21
CA PRO A 257 5.37 11.53 1.97
C PRO A 257 4.53 11.64 0.70
N VAL A 258 4.57 10.61 -0.14
CA VAL A 258 3.57 10.49 -1.19
C VAL A 258 2.26 10.11 -0.49
N THR A 259 1.25 10.96 -0.64
CA THR A 259 -0.01 10.80 0.09
C THR A 259 -1.00 9.96 -0.71
N LYS A 260 -1.98 9.40 -0.01
CA LYS A 260 -3.18 8.79 -0.61
C LYS A 260 -4.03 9.80 -1.39
N GLY A 261 -3.79 11.10 -1.19
CA GLY A 261 -4.55 12.19 -1.79
C GLY A 261 -6.05 12.06 -1.50
N ASN A 262 -6.87 12.32 -2.51
CA ASN A 262 -8.33 12.26 -2.43
C ASN A 262 -8.91 10.87 -2.74
N TRP A 263 -8.06 9.85 -2.89
CA TRP A 263 -8.51 8.49 -3.11
C TRP A 263 -8.99 7.84 -1.82
N ILE A 264 -10.18 7.26 -1.86
CA ILE A 264 -10.78 6.55 -0.74
C ILE A 264 -10.80 5.06 -1.07
N ARG A 265 -10.06 4.26 -0.31
CA ARG A 265 -10.15 2.79 -0.36
C ARG A 265 -11.31 2.35 0.52
N THR A 266 -12.24 1.60 -0.06
CA THR A 266 -13.33 0.93 0.65
C THR A 266 -13.28 -0.54 0.37
N GLU A 267 -13.44 -1.31 1.43
CA GLU A 267 -13.47 -2.75 1.39
C GLU A 267 -14.83 -3.21 1.94
N SER A 268 -15.51 -4.09 1.20
CA SER A 268 -16.78 -4.67 1.64
C SER A 268 -16.57 -6.13 1.98
N GLU A 269 -17.06 -6.57 3.13
CA GLU A 269 -17.02 -7.98 3.56
C GLU A 269 -17.85 -8.88 2.65
N ASN A 270 -18.89 -8.31 2.02
CA ASN A 270 -19.87 -9.04 1.21
C ASN A 270 -19.46 -9.19 -0.26
N THR A 271 -18.32 -8.62 -0.66
CA THR A 271 -17.89 -8.61 -2.07
C THR A 271 -16.42 -8.99 -2.19
N ALA A 272 -16.08 -9.75 -3.24
CA ALA A 272 -14.71 -10.07 -3.65
C ALA A 272 -13.92 -8.87 -4.21
N GLU A 273 -14.30 -7.64 -3.84
CA GLU A 273 -13.86 -6.41 -4.48
C GLU A 273 -13.32 -5.41 -3.46
N ILE A 274 -12.23 -4.76 -3.83
CA ILE A 274 -11.69 -3.58 -3.18
C ILE A 274 -11.93 -2.41 -4.14
N ARG A 275 -12.51 -1.32 -3.63
CA ARG A 275 -12.87 -0.16 -4.44
C ARG A 275 -12.04 1.04 -4.02
N PHE A 276 -11.52 1.76 -5.01
CA PHE A 276 -10.85 3.03 -4.84
C PHE A 276 -11.69 4.11 -5.50
N GLN A 277 -12.10 5.12 -4.75
CA GLN A 277 -12.99 6.16 -5.24
C GLN A 277 -12.31 7.52 -5.21
N LEU A 278 -12.42 8.25 -6.32
CA LEU A 278 -12.01 9.64 -6.45
C LEU A 278 -13.23 10.48 -6.83
N LYS A 279 -13.54 11.48 -6.02
CA LYS A 279 -14.52 12.51 -6.37
C LYS A 279 -13.78 13.69 -7.00
N HIS A 280 -14.12 14.02 -8.24
CA HIS A 280 -13.53 15.15 -8.94
C HIS A 280 -14.63 15.93 -9.67
N ASN A 281 -14.87 17.17 -9.24
CA ASN A 281 -16.00 17.99 -9.69
C ASN A 281 -17.35 17.24 -9.52
N ARG A 282 -18.11 17.08 -10.60
CA ARG A 282 -19.38 16.33 -10.64
C ARG A 282 -19.22 14.87 -11.07
N HIS A 283 -17.99 14.35 -11.09
CA HIS A 283 -17.71 12.97 -11.48
C HIS A 283 -17.25 12.15 -10.29
N VAL A 284 -17.68 10.89 -10.26
CA VAL A 284 -17.16 9.89 -9.32
C VAL A 284 -16.48 8.80 -10.14
N LEU A 285 -15.17 8.71 -9.97
CA LEU A 285 -14.35 7.64 -10.51
C LEU A 285 -14.25 6.52 -9.48
N THR A 286 -14.54 5.30 -9.89
CA THR A 286 -14.38 4.08 -9.09
C THR A 286 -13.47 3.10 -9.81
N VAL A 287 -12.37 2.73 -9.16
CA VAL A 287 -11.45 1.68 -9.60
C VAL A 287 -11.71 0.44 -8.75
N ILE A 288 -11.82 -0.73 -9.37
CA ILE A 288 -12.13 -1.99 -8.70
C ILE A 288 -11.00 -3.00 -8.91
N ILE A 289 -10.46 -3.48 -7.79
CA ILE A 289 -9.43 -4.54 -7.72
C ILE A 289 -10.06 -5.77 -7.05
N PRO A 290 -9.86 -6.99 -7.57
CA PRO A 290 -10.29 -8.19 -6.88
C PRO A 290 -9.51 -8.39 -5.58
N LYS A 291 -10.17 -8.86 -4.52
CA LYS A 291 -9.52 -9.21 -3.25
C LYS A 291 -8.67 -10.47 -3.37
N TRP A 292 -9.13 -11.42 -4.17
CA TRP A 292 -8.48 -12.71 -4.35
C TRP A 292 -8.55 -13.16 -5.80
N ILE A 293 -7.61 -14.02 -6.17
CA ILE A 293 -7.69 -14.87 -7.35
C ILE A 293 -7.96 -16.30 -6.92
N PHE A 294 -8.55 -17.08 -7.83
CA PHE A 294 -8.71 -18.51 -7.65
C PHE A 294 -7.55 -19.24 -8.32
N VAL A 295 -7.04 -20.26 -7.66
CA VAL A 295 -6.16 -21.24 -8.30
C VAL A 295 -7.04 -22.19 -9.10
N ASP A 296 -6.75 -22.33 -10.39
CA ASP A 296 -7.45 -23.25 -11.29
C ASP A 296 -6.83 -24.65 -11.27
#